data_AF-A0A6P6WZN1-F1
#
_entry.id   AF-A0A6P6WZN1-F1
#
_cell.length_a   1.000
_cell.length_b   1.000
_cell.length_c   1.000
_cell.angle_alpha   90.00
_cell.angle_beta   90.00
_cell.angle_gamma   90.00
#
_symmetry.space_group_name_H-M   'P 1'
#
loop_
_entity.id
_entity.type
_entity.pdbx_description
1 polymer ?
#
loop_
_entity_poly.entity_id
_entity_poly.type
_entity_poly.pdbx_seq_one_letter_code
_entity_poly.pdbx_strand_id
1 'polypeptide(L)'
;MRSFAFSCIVLAILPSLSTSYALPPLNLKKSNHIFMVREKVNDLIENTCRNTPDYQLCFSTLLSDPRSFDADTYGLGLIIVDALKDKATSAVNAINRLKGSNPEFIRPLIKCSISYNAILKADIPEAIEGLRKGVPKFAEYGMADTAVEVRGCENSFKQSNSPLTDLNKQVYDLSIVAKSIIRMLL
;
A
#
# COMPACT_ATOMS: atom_id res chain seq x y z
N MET A 1 -58.73 27.69 18.15
CA MET A 1 -59.26 28.31 16.92
C MET A 1 -59.46 27.18 15.91
N ARG A 2 -60.64 26.52 15.92
CA ARG A 2 -61.78 26.65 14.99
C ARG A 2 -61.38 26.32 13.53
N SER A 3 -61.68 25.11 13.01
CA SER A 3 -62.96 24.61 12.39
C SER A 3 -62.91 24.82 10.85
N PHE A 4 -63.31 23.94 9.92
CA PHE A 4 -64.46 23.01 9.76
C PHE A 4 -64.05 21.85 8.80
N ALA A 5 -64.33 20.57 9.10
CA ALA A 5 -65.51 19.76 8.73
C ALA A 5 -65.75 19.54 7.22
N PHE A 6 -65.76 18.29 6.76
CA PHE A 6 -66.94 17.63 6.18
C PHE A 6 -66.77 16.10 6.13
N SER A 7 -67.83 15.43 6.54
CA SER A 7 -68.06 13.99 6.53
C SER A 7 -68.39 13.51 5.10
N CYS A 8 -68.00 12.28 4.74
CA CYS A 8 -68.92 11.36 4.07
C CYS A 8 -68.45 9.91 4.17
N ILE A 9 -69.33 9.14 4.80
CA ILE A 9 -69.40 7.69 4.91
C ILE A 9 -69.52 7.08 3.51
N VAL A 10 -68.69 6.10 3.17
CA VAL A 10 -69.12 4.91 2.41
C VAL A 10 -68.42 3.68 2.97
N LEU A 11 -69.21 2.81 3.57
CA LEU A 11 -68.86 1.44 3.91
C LEU A 11 -68.97 0.53 2.67
N ALA A 12 -68.18 -0.55 2.69
CA ALA A 12 -68.24 -1.76 1.86
C ALA A 12 -67.39 -1.67 0.55
N ILE A 13 -66.58 -2.63 0.10
CA ILE A 13 -66.56 -4.11 0.22
C ILE A 13 -65.08 -4.57 0.00
N LEU A 14 -64.62 -5.61 0.71
CA LEU A 14 -63.33 -6.32 0.54
C LEU A 14 -63.15 -6.91 -0.89
N PRO A 15 -61.91 -7.04 -1.44
CA PRO A 15 -61.09 -8.20 -1.11
C PRO A 15 -59.58 -7.93 -0.99
N SER A 16 -58.96 -8.73 -0.14
CA SER A 16 -57.52 -8.92 0.03
C SER A 16 -56.81 -9.19 -1.30
N LEU A 17 -55.89 -8.30 -1.69
CA LEU A 17 -54.76 -8.65 -2.56
C LEU A 17 -53.46 -8.24 -1.85
N SER A 18 -52.93 -9.16 -1.05
CA SER A 18 -51.52 -9.18 -0.69
C SER A 18 -50.72 -9.64 -1.91
N THR A 19 -50.51 -8.76 -2.89
CA THR A 19 -49.46 -8.99 -3.90
C THR A 19 -48.15 -8.52 -3.30
N SER A 20 -47.47 -9.45 -2.62
CA SER A 20 -46.03 -9.34 -2.37
C SER A 20 -45.35 -9.31 -3.73
N TYR A 21 -44.99 -8.12 -4.21
CA TYR A 21 -44.07 -8.00 -5.33
C TYR A 21 -42.68 -8.36 -4.79
N ALA A 22 -42.38 -9.65 -4.76
CA ALA A 22 -41.01 -10.12 -4.67
C ALA A 22 -40.29 -9.60 -5.92
N LEU A 23 -39.42 -8.61 -5.73
CA LEU A 23 -38.49 -8.19 -6.78
C LEU A 23 -37.71 -9.44 -7.22
N PRO A 24 -37.65 -9.74 -8.53
CA PRO A 24 -36.84 -10.85 -9.00
C PRO A 24 -35.39 -10.61 -8.55
N PRO A 25 -34.67 -11.65 -8.11
CA PRO A 25 -33.25 -11.50 -7.78
C PRO A 25 -32.55 -10.97 -9.02
N LEU A 26 -31.84 -9.84 -8.85
CA LEU A 26 -30.95 -9.32 -9.88
C LEU A 26 -29.95 -10.43 -10.20
N ASN A 27 -30.14 -11.07 -11.35
CA ASN A 27 -29.18 -12.02 -11.90
C ASN A 27 -28.01 -11.19 -12.43
N LEU A 28 -27.12 -10.78 -11.52
CA LEU A 28 -25.80 -10.28 -11.85
C LEU A 28 -25.04 -11.46 -12.48
N LYS A 29 -25.18 -11.59 -13.80
CA LYS A 29 -24.37 -12.49 -14.61
C LYS A 29 -22.92 -12.03 -14.46
N LYS A 30 -22.21 -12.54 -13.44
CA LYS A 30 -20.77 -12.34 -13.28
C LYS A 30 -20.14 -12.81 -14.58
N SER A 31 -19.60 -11.88 -15.36
CA SER A 31 -18.94 -12.20 -16.61
C SER A 31 -17.78 -13.15 -16.31
N ASN A 32 -17.76 -14.33 -16.92
CA ASN A 32 -16.68 -15.32 -16.78
C ASN A 32 -15.30 -14.69 -17.06
N HIS A 33 -15.26 -13.61 -17.86
CA HIS A 33 -14.07 -12.83 -18.14
C HIS A 33 -13.52 -12.11 -16.89
N ILE A 34 -14.38 -11.51 -16.05
CA ILE A 34 -13.95 -10.80 -14.82
C ILE A 34 -13.40 -11.81 -13.80
N PHE A 35 -14.03 -12.98 -13.70
CA PHE A 35 -13.57 -14.05 -12.81
C PHE A 35 -12.19 -14.58 -13.23
N MET A 36 -11.99 -14.88 -14.52
CA MET A 36 -10.70 -15.33 -15.05
C MET A 36 -9.58 -14.28 -14.95
N VAL A 37 -9.89 -12.99 -15.17
CA VAL A 37 -8.90 -11.92 -14.98
C VAL A 37 -8.48 -11.85 -13.51
N ARG A 38 -9.40 -11.95 -12.56
CA ARG A 38 -9.08 -11.92 -11.13
C ARG A 38 -8.21 -13.11 -10.69
N GLU A 39 -8.49 -14.31 -11.19
CA GLU A 39 -7.63 -15.49 -10.92
C GLU A 39 -6.22 -15.29 -11.50
N LYS A 40 -6.10 -14.87 -12.77
CA LYS A 40 -4.81 -14.66 -13.42
C LYS A 40 -3.95 -13.59 -12.73
N VAL A 41 -4.56 -12.52 -12.21
CA VAL A 41 -3.83 -11.49 -11.47
C VAL A 41 -3.36 -12.00 -10.13
N ASN A 42 -4.21 -12.73 -9.41
CA ASN A 42 -3.79 -13.41 -8.19
C ASN A 42 -2.61 -14.33 -8.47
N ASP A 43 -2.61 -15.06 -9.59
CA ASP A 43 -1.48 -15.91 -9.98
C ASP A 43 -0.19 -15.13 -10.21
N LEU A 44 -0.24 -13.97 -10.87
CA LEU A 44 0.95 -13.13 -11.07
C LEU A 44 1.48 -12.61 -9.73
N ILE A 45 0.62 -12.03 -8.89
CA ILE A 45 0.99 -11.50 -7.58
C ILE A 45 1.56 -12.61 -6.69
N GLU A 46 0.91 -13.78 -6.64
CA GLU A 46 1.39 -14.93 -5.87
C GLU A 46 2.76 -15.40 -6.35
N ASN A 47 2.93 -15.58 -7.66
CA ASN A 47 4.19 -16.04 -8.25
C ASN A 47 5.32 -15.04 -8.01
N THR A 48 5.06 -13.74 -8.18
CA THR A 48 6.01 -12.69 -7.85
C THR A 48 6.37 -12.73 -6.37
N CYS A 49 5.41 -12.74 -5.46
CA CYS A 49 5.69 -12.70 -4.02
C CYS A 49 6.39 -13.94 -3.48
N ARG A 50 6.17 -15.13 -4.07
CA ARG A 50 6.92 -16.36 -3.71
C ARG A 50 8.42 -16.25 -3.98
N ASN A 51 8.81 -15.39 -4.91
CA ASN A 51 10.21 -15.12 -5.25
C ASN A 51 10.78 -13.91 -4.48
N THR A 52 10.10 -13.47 -3.43
CA THR A 52 10.58 -12.43 -2.50
C THR A 52 10.87 -13.05 -1.13
N PRO A 53 11.79 -12.47 -0.32
CA PRO A 53 12.12 -13.01 0.99
C PRO A 53 11.03 -12.82 2.05
N ASP A 54 10.03 -11.96 1.79
CA ASP A 54 8.85 -11.80 2.65
C ASP A 54 7.58 -11.86 1.80
N TYR A 55 7.08 -13.09 1.63
CA TYR A 55 5.86 -13.36 0.87
C TYR A 55 4.67 -12.57 1.40
N GLN A 56 4.49 -12.52 2.72
CA GLN A 56 3.29 -11.93 3.32
C GLN A 56 3.30 -10.41 3.14
N LEU A 57 4.44 -9.77 3.43
CA LEU A 57 4.60 -8.34 3.21
C LEU A 57 4.38 -7.97 1.73
N CYS A 58 4.99 -8.71 0.80
CA CYS A 58 4.78 -8.50 -0.63
C CYS A 58 3.30 -8.63 -1.00
N PHE A 59 2.67 -9.75 -0.63
CA PHE A 59 1.32 -10.09 -1.05
C PHE A 59 0.28 -9.12 -0.48
N SER A 60 0.36 -8.82 0.81
CA SER A 60 -0.55 -7.87 1.47
C SER A 60 -0.38 -6.44 0.95
N THR A 61 0.86 -6.01 0.67
CA THR A 61 1.13 -4.69 0.10
C THR A 61 0.51 -4.57 -1.29
N LEU A 62 0.75 -5.54 -2.18
CA LEU A 62 0.21 -5.52 -3.53
C LEU A 62 -1.32 -5.60 -3.55
N LEU A 63 -1.92 -6.51 -2.78
CA LEU A 63 -3.38 -6.64 -2.72
C LEU A 63 -4.09 -5.41 -2.16
N SER A 64 -3.41 -4.62 -1.33
CA SER A 64 -3.98 -3.38 -0.78
C SER A 64 -4.05 -2.26 -1.82
N ASP A 65 -3.29 -2.37 -2.91
CA ASP A 65 -3.24 -1.37 -3.97
C ASP A 65 -4.04 -1.84 -5.20
N PRO A 66 -5.12 -1.15 -5.59
CA PRO A 66 -5.95 -1.56 -6.74
C PRO A 66 -5.19 -1.51 -8.07
N ARG A 67 -4.08 -0.78 -8.17
CA ARG A 67 -3.24 -0.75 -9.38
C ARG A 67 -2.59 -2.11 -9.65
N SER A 68 -2.46 -2.97 -8.64
CA SER A 68 -1.87 -4.30 -8.78
C SER A 68 -2.70 -5.21 -9.69
N PHE A 69 -4.00 -4.96 -9.82
CA PHE A 69 -4.91 -5.81 -10.61
C PHE A 69 -4.64 -5.76 -12.11
N ASP A 70 -4.02 -4.70 -12.63
CA ASP A 70 -3.70 -4.57 -14.06
C ASP A 70 -2.19 -4.44 -14.30
N ALA A 71 -1.38 -4.60 -13.25
CA ALA A 71 0.07 -4.41 -13.31
C ALA A 71 0.79 -5.64 -13.86
N ASP A 72 1.81 -5.40 -14.69
CA ASP A 72 2.86 -6.37 -14.96
C ASP A 72 3.94 -6.31 -13.85
N THR A 73 5.02 -7.09 -13.97
CA THR A 73 6.08 -7.11 -12.97
C THR A 73 6.75 -5.72 -12.76
N TYR A 74 6.82 -4.87 -13.78
CA TYR A 74 7.27 -3.48 -13.63
C TYR A 74 6.31 -2.67 -12.75
N GLY A 75 5.01 -2.79 -13.02
CA GLY A 75 3.96 -2.15 -12.24
C GLY A 75 3.93 -2.64 -10.78
N LEU A 76 4.08 -3.94 -10.54
CA LEU A 76 4.17 -4.48 -9.17
C LEU A 76 5.40 -3.94 -8.44
N GLY A 77 6.55 -3.83 -9.12
CA GLY A 77 7.74 -3.18 -8.58
C GLY A 77 7.49 -1.72 -8.18
N LEU A 78 6.83 -0.95 -9.04
CA LEU A 78 6.47 0.45 -8.76
C LEU A 78 5.55 0.58 -7.53
N ILE A 79 4.58 -0.32 -7.38
CA ILE A 79 3.65 -0.31 -6.24
C ILE A 79 4.39 -0.54 -4.92
N ILE A 80 5.32 -1.52 -4.86
CA ILE A 80 6.12 -1.72 -3.63
C ILE A 80 7.02 -0.51 -3.35
N VAL A 81 7.62 0.10 -4.39
CA VAL A 81 8.45 1.32 -4.22
C VAL A 81 7.62 2.50 -3.70
N ASP A 82 6.37 2.67 -4.16
CA ASP A 82 5.46 3.68 -3.63
C ASP A 82 5.09 3.40 -2.16
N ALA A 83 4.79 2.15 -1.80
CA ALA A 83 4.52 1.77 -0.41
C ALA A 83 5.74 2.03 0.51
N LEU A 84 6.95 1.75 0.01
CA LEU A 84 8.20 2.08 0.70
C LEU A 84 8.32 3.59 0.93
N LYS A 85 8.03 4.41 -0.09
CA LYS A 85 8.08 5.87 -0.01
C LYS A 85 7.16 6.42 1.07
N ASP A 86 5.96 5.84 1.24
CA ASP A 86 5.03 6.24 2.30
C ASP A 86 5.58 5.93 3.69
N LYS A 87 6.23 4.78 3.87
CA LYS A 87 6.92 4.41 5.12
C LYS A 87 8.13 5.30 5.38
N ALA A 88 8.93 5.60 4.37
CA ALA A 88 10.07 6.52 4.49
C ALA A 88 9.63 7.93 4.86
N THR A 89 8.52 8.42 4.29
CA THR A 89 7.92 9.70 4.65
C THR A 89 7.44 9.71 6.11
N SER A 90 6.81 8.62 6.54
CA SER A 90 6.40 8.44 7.94
C SER A 90 7.59 8.46 8.90
N ALA A 91 8.72 7.86 8.52
CA ALA A 91 9.96 7.89 9.29
C ALA A 91 10.54 9.30 9.42
N VAL A 92 10.57 10.10 8.34
CA VAL A 92 10.99 11.52 8.41
C VAL A 92 10.11 12.32 9.36
N ASN A 93 8.80 12.13 9.31
CA ASN A 93 7.87 12.80 10.22
C ASN A 93 8.14 12.42 11.69
N ALA A 94 8.41 11.14 11.96
CA ALA A 94 8.80 10.67 13.29
C ALA A 94 10.14 11.28 13.74
N ILE A 95 11.15 11.30 12.87
CA ILE A 95 12.46 11.90 13.14
C ILE A 95 12.31 13.38 13.52
N ASN A 96 11.55 14.15 12.76
CA ASN A 96 11.35 15.58 13.02
C ASN A 96 10.68 15.83 14.36
N ARG A 97 9.67 15.03 14.74
CA ARG A 97 9.05 15.10 16.06
C ARG A 97 10.04 14.77 17.18
N LEU A 98 10.76 13.65 17.03
CA LEU A 98 11.71 13.16 18.03
C LEU A 98 12.87 14.12 18.27
N LYS A 99 13.32 14.88 17.26
CA LYS A 99 14.35 15.90 17.45
C LYS A 99 13.93 16.99 18.44
N GLY A 100 12.64 17.29 18.54
CA GLY A 100 12.10 18.27 19.49
C GLY A 100 11.83 17.70 20.87
N SER A 101 11.45 16.42 20.97
CA SER A 101 11.03 15.78 22.23
C SER A 101 12.11 14.96 22.93
N ASN A 102 13.18 14.56 22.24
CA ASN A 102 14.19 13.62 22.72
C ASN A 102 15.62 14.12 22.46
N PRO A 103 16.10 15.12 23.22
CA PRO A 103 17.41 15.72 23.01
C PRO A 103 18.56 14.72 23.18
N GLU A 104 18.39 13.65 23.96
CA GLU A 104 19.34 12.55 24.12
C GLU A 104 19.63 11.81 22.80
N PHE A 105 18.69 11.85 21.85
CA PHE A 105 18.82 11.22 20.55
C PHE A 105 19.16 12.19 19.41
N ILE A 106 19.51 13.45 19.71
CA ILE A 106 19.69 14.46 18.64
C ILE A 106 20.75 14.05 17.60
N ARG A 107 21.87 13.45 18.03
CA ARG A 107 22.95 12.99 17.14
C ARG A 107 22.51 11.86 16.21
N PRO A 108 21.96 10.73 16.69
CA PRO A 108 21.46 9.68 15.80
C PRO A 108 20.30 10.16 14.92
N LEU A 109 19.39 11.00 15.44
CA LEU A 109 18.28 11.57 14.64
C LEU A 109 18.75 12.46 13.49
N ILE A 110 19.83 13.23 13.66
CA ILE A 110 20.45 13.99 12.57
C ILE A 110 21.00 13.04 11.50
N LYS A 111 21.71 11.96 11.88
CA LYS A 111 22.21 10.96 10.93
C LYS A 111 21.08 10.29 10.16
N CYS A 112 20.01 9.89 10.84
CA CYS A 112 18.81 9.37 10.21
C CYS A 112 18.17 10.35 9.23
N SER A 113 18.17 11.65 9.53
CA SER A 113 17.63 12.66 8.61
C SER A 113 18.40 12.71 7.30
N ILE A 114 19.73 12.55 7.36
CA ILE A 114 20.59 12.51 6.18
C ILE A 114 20.27 11.27 5.35
N SER A 115 20.25 10.09 5.97
CA SER A 115 19.90 8.83 5.29
C SER A 115 18.52 8.87 4.66
N TYR A 116 17.49 9.30 5.38
CA TYR A 116 16.13 9.40 4.82
C TYR A 116 15.99 10.48 3.74
N ASN A 117 16.82 11.53 3.78
CA ASN A 117 16.89 12.48 2.67
C ASN A 117 17.51 11.85 1.42
N ALA A 118 18.58 11.04 1.54
CA ALA A 118 19.14 10.28 0.43
C ALA A 118 18.08 9.33 -0.17
N ILE A 119 17.40 8.55 0.68
CA ILE A 119 16.32 7.63 0.26
C ILE A 119 15.23 8.35 -0.55
N LEU A 120 14.70 9.46 -0.01
CA LEU A 120 13.56 10.15 -0.63
C LEU A 120 13.92 11.02 -1.83
N LYS A 121 15.17 11.48 -1.94
CA LYS A 121 15.62 12.43 -2.97
C LYS A 121 16.49 11.81 -4.05
N ALA A 122 17.08 10.65 -3.81
CA ALA A 122 17.95 9.95 -4.76
C ALA A 122 17.44 8.52 -5.02
N ASP A 123 17.46 7.66 -4.02
CA ASP A 123 17.28 6.20 -4.20
C ASP A 123 15.89 5.81 -4.74
N ILE A 124 14.82 6.36 -4.14
CA ILE A 124 13.45 6.11 -4.60
C ILE A 124 13.20 6.73 -5.98
N PRO A 125 13.56 8.01 -6.24
CA PRO A 125 13.50 8.56 -7.60
C PRO A 125 14.24 7.73 -8.65
N GLU A 126 15.46 7.27 -8.36
CA GLU A 126 16.23 6.40 -9.25
C GLU A 126 15.48 5.11 -9.55
N ALA A 127 14.89 4.48 -8.53
CA ALA A 127 14.13 3.25 -8.72
C ALA A 127 12.86 3.44 -9.54
N ILE A 128 12.12 4.51 -9.28
CA ILE A 128 10.93 4.86 -10.06
C ILE A 128 11.31 5.12 -11.53
N GLU A 129 12.39 5.88 -11.77
CA GLU A 129 12.84 6.21 -13.12
C GLU A 129 13.37 4.97 -13.85
N GLY A 130 14.18 4.14 -13.19
CA GLY A 130 14.70 2.88 -13.74
C GLY A 130 13.57 1.94 -14.15
N LEU A 131 12.53 1.79 -13.33
CA LEU A 131 11.34 1.00 -13.68
C LEU A 131 10.56 1.61 -14.84
N ARG A 132 10.31 2.93 -14.82
CA ARG A 132 9.53 3.61 -15.88
C ARG A 132 10.22 3.65 -17.24
N LYS A 133 11.55 3.70 -17.25
CA LYS A 133 12.35 3.76 -18.49
C LYS A 133 12.79 2.37 -18.98
N GLY A 134 12.40 1.29 -18.29
CA GLY A 134 12.81 -0.06 -18.67
C GLY A 134 14.30 -0.33 -18.44
N VAL A 135 14.92 0.34 -17.47
CA VAL A 135 16.31 0.13 -17.05
C VAL A 135 16.34 -0.37 -15.60
N PRO A 136 15.84 -1.60 -15.33
CA PRO A 136 15.64 -2.12 -13.97
C PRO A 136 16.93 -2.22 -13.15
N LYS A 137 18.11 -2.19 -13.78
CA LYS A 137 19.39 -2.25 -13.06
C LYS A 137 19.59 -1.05 -12.13
N PHE A 138 19.21 0.16 -12.57
CA PHE A 138 19.24 1.34 -11.71
C PHE A 138 18.22 1.24 -10.57
N ALA A 139 17.06 0.64 -10.83
CA ALA A 139 16.09 0.42 -9.78
C ALA A 139 16.53 -0.59 -8.72
N GLU A 140 17.29 -1.62 -9.13
CA GLU A 140 17.91 -2.54 -8.18
C GLU A 140 18.91 -1.81 -7.28
N TYR A 141 19.70 -0.89 -7.83
CA TYR A 141 20.67 -0.10 -7.08
C TYR A 141 19.98 0.82 -6.06
N GLY A 142 18.99 1.61 -6.48
CA GLY A 142 18.25 2.47 -5.55
C GLY A 142 17.64 1.68 -4.38
N MET A 143 17.06 0.50 -4.62
CA MET A 143 16.52 -0.32 -3.52
C MET A 143 17.61 -0.96 -2.64
N ALA A 144 18.77 -1.30 -3.21
CA ALA A 144 19.90 -1.79 -2.43
C ALA A 144 20.51 -0.70 -1.55
N ASP A 145 20.63 0.53 -2.06
CA ASP A 145 21.16 1.69 -1.33
C ASP A 145 20.20 2.12 -0.23
N THR A 146 18.88 2.10 -0.51
CA THR A 146 17.86 2.31 0.53
C THR A 146 18.05 1.36 1.72
N ALA A 147 18.31 0.07 1.47
CA ALA A 147 18.57 -0.90 2.54
C ALA A 147 19.84 -0.57 3.34
N VAL A 148 20.87 -0.01 2.70
CA VAL A 148 22.11 0.45 3.36
C VAL A 148 21.84 1.68 4.21
N GLU A 149 21.14 2.68 3.66
CA GLU A 149 20.83 3.94 4.34
C GLU A 149 19.96 3.72 5.59
N VAL A 150 18.91 2.90 5.48
CA VAL A 150 18.05 2.59 6.63
C VAL A 150 18.81 1.86 7.73
N ARG A 151 19.68 0.90 7.36
CA ARG A 151 20.58 0.25 8.34
C ARG A 151 21.55 1.26 8.94
N GLY A 152 22.06 2.21 8.17
CA GLY A 152 22.90 3.31 8.65
C GLY A 152 22.19 4.14 9.72
N CYS A 153 20.93 4.50 9.48
CA CYS A 153 20.07 5.16 10.46
C CYS A 153 19.90 4.31 11.73
N GLU A 154 19.46 3.06 11.62
CA GLU A 154 19.23 2.20 12.80
C GLU A 154 20.53 1.97 13.59
N ASN A 155 21.65 1.77 12.88
CA ASN A 155 22.96 1.58 13.49
C ASN A 155 23.47 2.82 14.23
N SER A 156 22.93 4.01 13.96
CA SER A 156 23.28 5.21 14.70
C SER A 156 22.82 5.16 16.16
N PHE A 157 21.85 4.30 16.48
CA PHE A 157 21.30 4.09 17.82
C PHE A 157 21.94 2.92 18.58
N LYS A 158 22.98 2.23 18.07
CA LYS A 158 23.55 0.99 18.65
C LYS A 158 23.82 0.96 20.16
N GLN A 159 23.96 2.10 20.82
CA GLN A 159 24.18 2.21 22.26
C GLN A 159 22.88 2.44 23.06
N SER A 160 21.72 2.35 22.41
CA SER A 160 20.41 2.68 22.94
C SER A 160 19.30 1.93 22.19
N ASN A 161 18.08 1.93 22.74
CA ASN A 161 16.92 1.43 22.00
C ASN A 161 16.45 2.50 21.02
N SER A 162 16.47 2.19 19.72
CA SER A 162 16.05 3.11 18.67
C SER A 162 14.54 3.38 18.76
N PRO A 163 14.11 4.64 18.86
CA PRO A 163 12.69 4.99 18.77
C PRO A 163 12.13 4.84 17.34
N LEU A 164 12.95 4.42 16.38
CA LEU A 164 12.61 4.28 14.97
C LEU A 164 12.65 2.83 14.48
N THR A 165 12.98 1.85 15.33
CA THR A 165 13.19 0.44 14.92
C THR A 165 12.08 -0.10 14.02
N ASP A 166 10.81 0.09 14.38
CA ASP A 166 9.69 -0.44 13.60
C ASP A 166 9.55 0.22 12.23
N LEU A 167 9.80 1.53 12.14
CA LEU A 167 9.74 2.28 10.88
C LEU A 167 10.94 1.94 9.99
N ASN A 168 12.14 1.87 10.58
CA ASN A 168 13.35 1.44 9.88
C ASN A 168 13.19 0.01 9.37
N LYS A 169 12.65 -0.92 10.17
CA LYS A 169 12.39 -2.29 9.73
C LYS A 169 11.40 -2.33 8.56
N GLN A 170 10.30 -1.59 8.61
CA GLN A 170 9.33 -1.55 7.50
C GLN A 170 9.94 -1.04 6.19
N VAL A 171 10.71 0.05 6.24
CA VAL A 171 11.37 0.59 5.02
C VAL A 171 12.44 -0.38 4.51
N TYR A 172 13.20 -0.98 5.42
CA TYR A 172 14.19 -2.00 5.06
C TYR A 172 13.52 -3.20 4.37
N ASP A 173 12.52 -3.82 4.99
CA ASP A 173 11.87 -5.02 4.44
C ASP A 173 11.24 -4.73 3.08
N LEU A 174 10.53 -3.60 2.94
CA LEU A 174 9.98 -3.17 1.64
C LEU A 174 11.07 -2.95 0.59
N SER A 175 12.24 -2.41 0.97
CA SER A 175 13.37 -2.22 0.03
C SER A 175 13.90 -3.55 -0.48
N ILE A 176 13.96 -4.57 0.39
CA ILE A 176 14.40 -5.90 0.01
C ILE A 176 13.36 -6.58 -0.88
N VAL A 177 12.07 -6.47 -0.56
CA VAL A 177 10.97 -6.99 -1.40
C VAL A 177 11.01 -6.32 -2.78
N ALA A 178 11.07 -4.98 -2.84
CA ALA A 178 11.15 -4.24 -4.10
C ALA A 178 12.34 -4.68 -4.94
N LYS A 179 13.53 -4.76 -4.33
CA LYS A 179 14.75 -5.24 -4.97
C LYS A 179 14.57 -6.65 -5.56
N SER A 180 13.97 -7.58 -4.81
CA SER A 180 13.72 -8.93 -5.30
C SER A 180 12.79 -8.96 -6.51
N ILE A 181 11.71 -8.17 -6.51
CA ILE A 181 10.81 -8.04 -7.67
C ILE A 181 11.56 -7.46 -8.86
N ILE A 182 12.32 -6.39 -8.66
CA ILE A 182 13.09 -5.73 -9.72
C ILE A 182 14.13 -6.68 -10.33
N ARG A 183 14.75 -7.56 -9.54
CA ARG A 183 15.71 -8.55 -10.04
C ARG A 183 15.10 -9.60 -10.97
N MET A 184 13.78 -9.78 -10.97
CA MET A 184 13.09 -10.66 -11.92
C MET A 184 13.07 -10.06 -13.34
N LEU A 185 13.41 -8.78 -13.48
CA LEU A 185 13.46 -8.03 -14.74
C LEU A 185 14.88 -7.96 -15.34
N LEU A 186 15.87 -8.60 -14.71
CA LEU A 186 17.28 -8.62 -15.10
C LEU A 186 17.67 -9.97 -15.69
#